data_AF-A0A937K3G3-F1
#
_entry.id   AF-A0A937K3G3-F1
#
_cell.length_a   1.000
_cell.length_b   1.000
_cell.length_c   1.000
_cell.angle_alpha   90.00
_cell.angle_beta   90.00
_cell.angle_gamma   90.00
#
_symmetry.space_group_name_H-M   'P 1'
#
loop_
_entity.id
_entity.type
_entity.pdbx_description
1 polymer ?
#
loop_
_entity_poly.entity_id
_entity_poly.type
_entity_poly.pdbx_seq_one_letter_code
_entity_poly.pdbx_strand_id
1 'polypeptide(L)'
;MKPFKNHPSRLPNKVLVTLFTLVLSVSIFSCGSDDDPDDPHILKPEDKIDLKEAFLTDFPIKEVDYVDIDLKQPTLVNGVQTNAGEITLLLPYTYKSDELTLESVNIDLEKFNVFPSVGAVMKFSEIDYVSYEIASRKDGNVKITYHVKIAYEQKPAPEQLFIRSFDFSADENTVAASKLKTIKSPKYTEDSLLFVVFPAAVDFSDLTPSLQYSGTQIKYKVGNSDYIDYTANNSIDFNTPIMYTLKLKMPHLLNL
;
A
#
# COMPACT_ATOMS: atom_id res chain seq x y z
N MET A 1 34.62 38.85 20.91
CA MET A 1 34.67 38.33 19.52
C MET A 1 34.00 39.33 18.60
N LYS A 2 34.70 39.79 17.56
CA LYS A 2 34.27 40.84 16.62
C LYS A 2 33.15 40.35 15.69
N PRO A 3 32.20 41.20 15.27
CA PRO A 3 31.21 40.88 14.26
C PRO A 3 31.81 41.03 12.85
N PHE A 4 31.52 40.08 11.95
CA PHE A 4 31.87 40.21 10.53
C PHE A 4 30.72 40.87 9.76
N LYS A 5 31.10 41.89 8.98
CA LYS A 5 30.25 42.79 8.21
C LYS A 5 29.77 42.18 6.89
N ASN A 6 28.58 42.62 6.48
CA ASN A 6 28.02 42.63 5.13
C ASN A 6 28.98 43.21 4.09
N HIS A 7 28.96 42.72 2.83
CA HIS A 7 28.27 43.33 1.67
C HIS A 7 28.72 42.69 0.31
N PRO A 8 28.03 42.95 -0.82
CA PRO A 8 27.85 42.02 -1.93
C PRO A 8 28.67 42.42 -3.17
N SER A 9 28.91 41.46 -4.08
CA SER A 9 29.55 41.73 -5.37
C SER A 9 28.58 41.60 -6.54
N ARG A 10 28.21 42.78 -7.05
CA ARG A 10 27.83 43.21 -8.43
C ARG A 10 27.82 42.17 -9.58
N LEU A 11 26.66 42.07 -10.25
CA LEU A 11 26.30 42.48 -11.65
C LEU A 11 27.34 42.28 -12.80
N PRO A 12 26.96 42.41 -14.09
CA PRO A 12 25.99 41.66 -14.90
C PRO A 12 26.62 41.24 -16.27
N ASN A 13 26.36 40.04 -16.80
CA ASN A 13 26.81 39.73 -18.17
C ASN A 13 25.73 39.98 -19.22
N LYS A 14 26.12 40.84 -20.15
CA LYS A 14 25.40 41.38 -21.29
C LYS A 14 25.30 40.33 -22.40
N VAL A 15 24.12 40.28 -23.01
CA VAL A 15 23.86 40.29 -24.46
C VAL A 15 24.91 39.59 -25.36
N LEU A 16 24.48 38.50 -26.00
CA LEU A 16 24.85 38.26 -27.39
C LEU A 16 23.63 37.76 -28.16
N VAL A 17 23.09 38.68 -28.96
CA VAL A 17 22.13 38.43 -30.03
C VAL A 17 22.88 37.71 -31.15
N THR A 18 22.39 36.55 -31.60
CA THR A 18 22.83 35.98 -32.88
C THR A 18 21.61 35.75 -33.75
N LEU A 19 21.45 36.72 -34.64
CA LEU A 19 20.58 36.77 -35.81
C LEU A 19 21.11 35.76 -36.85
N PHE A 20 20.31 34.77 -37.26
CA PHE A 20 20.65 33.93 -38.42
C PHE A 20 19.45 33.86 -39.38
N THR A 21 19.48 34.83 -40.29
CA THR A 21 19.25 34.76 -41.74
C THR A 21 18.16 33.82 -42.29
N LEU A 22 17.07 34.47 -42.67
CA LEU A 22 16.09 34.10 -43.69
C LEU A 22 16.77 33.65 -44.99
N VAL A 23 16.53 32.41 -45.44
CA VAL A 23 16.74 32.00 -46.84
C VAL A 23 15.37 31.74 -47.45
N LEU A 24 14.91 32.76 -48.17
CA LEU A 24 13.81 32.71 -49.10
C LEU A 24 14.33 32.05 -50.39
N SER A 25 13.91 30.82 -50.69
CA SER A 25 13.99 30.29 -52.05
C SER A 25 12.58 29.94 -52.51
N VAL A 26 12.03 30.90 -53.26
CA VAL A 26 10.84 30.75 -54.09
C VAL A 26 11.21 29.80 -55.23
N SER A 27 10.54 28.65 -55.31
CA SER A 27 10.41 27.90 -56.56
C SER A 27 8.95 27.93 -56.97
N ILE A 28 8.73 28.50 -58.14
CA ILE A 28 7.45 28.78 -58.76
C ILE A 28 7.13 27.64 -59.74
N PHE A 29 5.86 27.23 -59.73
CA PHE A 29 5.10 26.56 -60.80
C PHE A 29 5.71 25.33 -61.48
N SER A 30 5.19 24.15 -61.11
CA SER A 30 4.80 23.15 -62.12
C SER A 30 3.28 22.97 -62.04
N CYS A 31 2.60 23.58 -63.00
CA CYS A 31 1.22 23.29 -63.35
C CYS A 31 1.28 22.09 -64.30
N GLY A 32 1.10 20.88 -63.76
CA GLY A 32 0.85 19.67 -64.53
C GLY A 32 -0.58 19.26 -64.23
N SER A 33 -1.48 19.45 -65.19
CA SER A 33 -2.76 18.76 -65.21
C SER A 33 -2.49 17.28 -65.41
N ASP A 34 -2.91 16.46 -64.46
CA ASP A 34 -3.85 15.38 -64.74
C ASP A 34 -4.30 14.80 -63.40
N ASP A 35 -5.61 14.74 -63.25
CA ASP A 35 -6.30 14.11 -62.13
C ASP A 35 -5.97 12.61 -62.15
N ASP A 36 -5.06 12.17 -61.28
CA ASP A 36 -4.83 10.76 -60.98
C ASP A 36 -5.07 10.56 -59.46
N PRO A 37 -6.22 9.99 -59.04
CA PRO A 37 -6.57 9.88 -57.62
C PRO A 37 -5.89 8.70 -56.92
N ASP A 38 -4.91 8.05 -57.53
CA ASP A 38 -4.22 6.87 -57.01
C ASP A 38 -2.73 7.14 -56.74
N ASP A 39 -2.41 8.11 -55.87
CA ASP A 39 -1.08 8.18 -55.24
C ASP A 39 -0.98 7.09 -54.14
N PRO A 40 -0.17 6.02 -54.33
CA PRO A 40 -0.05 4.93 -53.37
C PRO A 40 0.63 5.33 -52.04
N HIS A 41 1.08 6.58 -51.91
CA HIS A 41 1.71 7.10 -50.69
C HIS A 41 0.77 7.88 -49.77
N ILE A 42 -0.49 8.12 -50.18
CA ILE A 42 -1.51 8.69 -49.30
C ILE A 42 -2.25 7.53 -48.65
N LEU A 43 -1.84 7.15 -47.43
CA LEU A 43 -2.60 6.22 -46.59
C LEU A 43 -4.05 6.72 -46.54
N LYS A 44 -4.99 5.86 -46.96
CA LYS A 44 -6.41 6.17 -46.86
C LYS A 44 -6.73 6.55 -45.40
N PRO A 45 -7.65 7.49 -45.13
CA PRO A 45 -8.05 7.84 -43.76
C PRO A 45 -8.43 6.62 -42.89
N GLU A 46 -8.84 5.55 -43.56
CA GLU A 46 -9.25 4.24 -43.03
C GLU A 46 -8.06 3.38 -42.53
N ASP A 47 -6.82 3.77 -42.82
CA ASP A 47 -5.59 3.11 -42.37
C ASP A 47 -4.89 3.81 -41.20
N LYS A 48 -5.43 4.92 -40.71
CA LYS A 48 -4.87 5.62 -39.55
C LYS A 48 -5.15 4.83 -38.27
N ILE A 49 -4.09 4.30 -37.66
CA ILE A 49 -4.16 3.57 -36.37
C ILE A 49 -4.60 4.55 -35.26
N ASP A 50 -5.69 4.26 -34.55
CA ASP A 50 -6.07 4.99 -33.34
C ASP A 50 -5.35 4.39 -32.12
N LEU A 51 -4.39 5.12 -31.56
CA LEU A 51 -3.65 4.70 -30.36
C LEU A 51 -4.54 4.57 -29.11
N LYS A 52 -5.76 5.12 -29.11
CA LYS A 52 -6.70 4.90 -28.00
C LYS A 52 -7.20 3.45 -27.95
N GLU A 53 -7.19 2.72 -29.06
CA GLU A 53 -7.52 1.29 -29.07
C GLU A 53 -6.47 0.44 -28.33
N ALA A 54 -5.27 0.98 -28.09
CA ALA A 54 -4.22 0.34 -27.32
C ALA A 54 -4.31 0.63 -25.80
N PHE A 55 -5.32 1.38 -25.34
CA PHE A 55 -5.46 1.71 -23.92
C PHE A 55 -5.82 0.47 -23.10
N LEU A 56 -5.04 0.24 -22.05
CA LEU A 56 -5.28 -0.85 -21.11
C LEU A 56 -6.36 -0.42 -20.14
N THR A 57 -7.33 -1.29 -19.88
CA THR A 57 -8.29 -1.11 -18.79
C THR A 57 -7.94 -1.95 -17.59
N ASP A 58 -6.99 -2.87 -17.74
CA ASP A 58 -6.58 -3.80 -16.71
C ASP A 58 -5.13 -4.29 -16.92
N PHE A 59 -4.55 -4.93 -15.91
CA PHE A 59 -3.20 -5.51 -15.97
C PHE A 59 -3.10 -6.79 -15.13
N PRO A 60 -3.75 -7.89 -15.56
CA PRO A 60 -3.75 -9.15 -14.83
C PRO A 60 -2.35 -9.80 -14.82
N ILE A 61 -1.95 -10.30 -13.66
CA ILE A 61 -0.69 -11.01 -13.43
C ILE A 61 -0.97 -12.46 -13.01
N LYS A 62 -0.08 -13.37 -13.40
CA LYS A 62 -0.33 -14.81 -13.26
C LYS A 62 -0.16 -15.34 -11.83
N GLU A 63 0.73 -14.74 -11.05
CA GLU A 63 1.23 -15.32 -9.81
C GLU A 63 0.31 -15.09 -8.61
N VAL A 64 -0.44 -13.98 -8.60
CA VAL A 64 -1.26 -13.56 -7.47
C VAL A 64 -2.33 -12.57 -7.91
N ASP A 65 -3.53 -12.67 -7.34
CA ASP A 65 -4.53 -11.63 -7.49
C ASP A 65 -4.08 -10.37 -6.73
N TYR A 66 -4.04 -9.23 -7.41
CA TYR A 66 -3.80 -7.96 -6.74
C TYR A 66 -5.06 -7.53 -5.96
N VAL A 67 -4.85 -6.79 -4.88
CA VAL A 67 -5.89 -6.24 -4.02
C VAL A 67 -6.55 -5.04 -4.68
N ASP A 68 -5.74 -4.20 -5.36
CA ASP A 68 -6.20 -3.00 -6.03
C ASP A 68 -5.28 -2.63 -7.21
N ILE A 69 -5.79 -1.82 -8.13
CA ILE A 69 -5.07 -1.30 -9.28
C ILE A 69 -5.37 0.19 -9.48
N ASP A 70 -4.34 1.03 -9.45
CA ASP A 70 -4.41 2.42 -9.93
C ASP A 70 -3.87 2.48 -11.36
N LEU A 71 -4.75 2.78 -12.32
CA LEU A 71 -4.40 2.85 -13.75
C LEU A 71 -4.69 4.25 -14.29
N LYS A 72 -3.65 4.91 -14.79
CA LYS A 72 -3.72 6.19 -15.49
C LYS A 72 -3.31 6.01 -16.94
N GLN A 73 -4.20 6.45 -17.83
CA GLN A 73 -3.97 6.35 -19.27
C GLN A 73 -2.84 7.28 -19.76
N PRO A 74 -2.08 6.88 -20.79
CA PRO A 74 -1.16 7.77 -21.49
C PRO A 74 -1.88 9.00 -22.06
N THR A 75 -1.19 10.13 -22.11
CA THR A 75 -1.75 11.34 -22.77
C THR A 75 -1.29 11.41 -24.22
N LEU A 76 -2.23 11.70 -25.12
CA LEU A 76 -1.97 11.86 -26.55
C LEU A 76 -2.22 13.30 -26.99
N VAL A 77 -1.29 13.89 -27.74
CA VAL A 77 -1.45 15.17 -28.42
C VAL A 77 -1.22 14.94 -29.91
N ASN A 78 -2.22 15.25 -30.74
CA ASN A 78 -2.20 15.01 -32.19
C ASN A 78 -1.90 13.55 -32.59
N GLY A 79 -2.32 12.58 -31.77
CA GLY A 79 -2.09 11.15 -32.02
C GLY A 79 -0.68 10.66 -31.66
N VAL A 80 0.12 11.49 -30.98
CA VAL A 80 1.44 11.12 -30.48
C VAL A 80 1.42 11.15 -28.95
N GLN A 81 2.05 10.17 -28.32
CA GLN A 81 2.19 10.11 -26.87
C GLN A 81 3.04 11.28 -26.36
N THR A 82 2.53 11.99 -25.34
CA THR A 82 3.28 13.04 -24.63
C THR A 82 3.69 12.62 -23.22
N ASN A 83 2.89 11.78 -22.54
CA ASN A 83 3.25 11.22 -21.24
C ASN A 83 2.95 9.71 -21.19
N ALA A 84 3.76 8.98 -20.44
CA ALA A 84 3.54 7.58 -20.08
C ALA A 84 2.22 7.40 -19.32
N GLY A 85 1.55 6.28 -19.56
CA GLY A 85 0.56 5.78 -18.61
C GLY A 85 1.26 5.25 -17.36
N GLU A 86 0.52 5.16 -16.26
CA GLU A 86 1.02 4.63 -15.00
C GLU A 86 0.09 3.52 -14.53
N ILE A 87 0.67 2.41 -14.08
CA ILE A 87 -0.07 1.30 -13.46
C ILE A 87 0.60 1.00 -12.13
N THR A 88 -0.14 1.05 -11.04
CA THR A 88 0.33 0.60 -9.73
C THR A 88 -0.55 -0.54 -9.25
N LEU A 89 0.04 -1.72 -9.12
CA LEU A 89 -0.62 -2.90 -8.55
C LEU A 89 -0.37 -2.93 -7.04
N LEU A 90 -1.44 -3.03 -6.25
CA LEU A 90 -1.33 -3.27 -4.81
C LEU A 90 -1.43 -4.77 -4.55
N LEU A 91 -0.32 -5.40 -4.17
CA LEU A 91 -0.27 -6.83 -3.87
C LEU A 91 -0.53 -7.11 -2.39
N PRO A 92 -1.06 -8.30 -2.05
CA PRO A 92 -1.21 -8.72 -0.66
C PRO A 92 0.13 -8.67 0.09
N TYR A 93 0.11 -8.26 1.36
CA TYR A 93 1.33 -8.16 2.18
C TYR A 93 2.03 -9.53 2.38
N THR A 94 1.31 -10.63 2.16
CA THR A 94 1.80 -12.01 2.24
C THR A 94 2.60 -12.43 1.02
N TYR A 95 2.43 -11.76 -0.13
CA TYR A 95 3.22 -12.03 -1.33
C TYR A 95 4.68 -11.60 -1.14
N LYS A 96 5.62 -12.38 -1.68
CA LYS A 96 7.07 -12.24 -1.42
C LYS A 96 7.96 -12.31 -2.65
N SER A 97 7.40 -12.57 -3.83
CA SER A 97 8.18 -12.58 -5.07
C SER A 97 8.24 -11.18 -5.67
N ASP A 98 9.36 -10.87 -6.30
CA ASP A 98 9.58 -9.69 -7.13
C ASP A 98 9.52 -10.02 -8.63
N GLU A 99 9.29 -11.29 -8.98
CA GLU A 99 9.08 -11.76 -10.35
C GLU A 99 7.58 -11.93 -10.61
N LEU A 100 7.09 -11.30 -11.67
CA LEU A 100 5.69 -11.30 -12.09
C LEU A 100 5.56 -11.44 -13.60
N THR A 101 4.49 -12.09 -14.02
CA THR A 101 4.19 -12.34 -15.43
C THR A 101 2.87 -11.68 -15.80
N LEU A 102 2.90 -10.80 -16.81
CA LEU A 102 1.67 -10.27 -17.43
C LEU A 102 0.90 -11.44 -18.08
N GLU A 103 -0.28 -11.75 -17.56
CA GLU A 103 -1.07 -12.90 -17.99
C GLU A 103 -1.80 -12.64 -19.30
N SER A 104 -2.43 -11.47 -19.42
CA SER A 104 -3.19 -11.08 -20.61
C SER A 104 -3.34 -9.57 -20.71
N VAL A 105 -3.84 -9.09 -21.85
CA VAL A 105 -4.15 -7.67 -22.09
C VAL A 105 -5.50 -7.55 -22.78
N ASN A 106 -6.22 -6.46 -22.52
CA ASN A 106 -7.55 -6.20 -23.06
C ASN A 106 -7.53 -5.45 -24.41
N ILE A 107 -6.53 -5.71 -25.25
CA ILE A 107 -6.35 -5.04 -26.55
C ILE A 107 -6.31 -6.05 -27.69
N ASP A 108 -6.54 -5.58 -28.92
CA ASP A 108 -6.46 -6.40 -30.12
C ASP A 108 -4.99 -6.69 -30.49
N LEU A 109 -4.55 -7.91 -30.17
CA LEU A 109 -3.19 -8.38 -30.46
C LEU A 109 -2.92 -8.64 -31.95
N GLU A 110 -3.94 -8.59 -32.83
CA GLU A 110 -3.75 -8.60 -34.29
C GLU A 110 -3.36 -7.21 -34.80
N LYS A 111 -3.71 -6.15 -34.06
CA LYS A 111 -3.36 -4.75 -34.37
C LYS A 111 -2.11 -4.27 -33.65
N PHE A 112 -1.85 -4.78 -32.46
CA PHE A 112 -0.77 -4.30 -31.58
C PHE A 112 0.17 -5.42 -31.11
N ASN A 113 1.41 -5.04 -30.84
CA ASN A 113 2.40 -5.83 -30.12
C ASN A 113 2.59 -5.23 -28.72
N VAL A 114 2.85 -6.08 -27.73
CA VAL A 114 3.19 -5.66 -26.35
C VAL A 114 4.62 -6.09 -26.04
N PHE A 115 5.40 -5.20 -25.45
CA PHE A 115 6.80 -5.42 -25.07
C PHE A 115 7.06 -4.90 -23.65
N PRO A 116 7.58 -5.72 -22.71
CA PRO A 116 7.76 -7.17 -22.77
C PRO A 116 6.49 -7.92 -23.19
N SER A 117 6.65 -9.08 -23.83
CA SER A 117 5.51 -9.85 -24.33
C SER A 117 4.64 -10.36 -23.21
N VAL A 118 3.34 -10.50 -23.46
CA VAL A 118 2.43 -11.27 -22.59
C VAL A 118 3.05 -12.65 -22.32
N GLY A 119 3.08 -13.08 -21.06
CA GLY A 119 3.75 -14.30 -20.62
C GLY A 119 5.25 -14.17 -20.31
N ALA A 120 5.87 -13.01 -20.52
CA ALA A 120 7.26 -12.78 -20.10
C ALA A 120 7.33 -12.51 -18.59
N VAL A 121 8.28 -13.18 -17.93
CA VAL A 121 8.59 -12.93 -16.51
C VAL A 121 9.42 -11.66 -16.40
N MET A 122 8.93 -10.70 -15.62
CA MET A 122 9.60 -9.44 -15.35
C MET A 122 9.92 -9.31 -13.88
N LYS A 123 11.09 -8.75 -13.60
CA LYS A 123 11.53 -8.45 -12.24
C LYS A 123 11.18 -7.01 -11.89
N PHE A 124 10.35 -6.85 -10.86
CA PHE A 124 9.95 -5.57 -10.30
C PHE A 124 10.82 -5.21 -9.09
N SER A 125 10.89 -3.92 -8.76
CA SER A 125 11.49 -3.46 -7.50
C SER A 125 10.50 -2.52 -6.82
N GLU A 126 10.67 -2.28 -5.52
CA GLU A 126 9.79 -1.37 -4.77
C GLU A 126 9.94 0.11 -5.16
N ILE A 127 11.06 0.48 -5.80
CA ILE A 127 11.39 1.89 -6.10
C ILE A 127 11.27 2.23 -7.59
N ASP A 128 11.41 1.24 -8.47
CA ASP A 128 11.39 1.43 -9.92
C ASP A 128 10.11 0.90 -10.55
N TYR A 129 9.99 1.14 -11.85
CA TYR A 129 8.93 0.60 -12.68
C TYR A 129 9.51 -0.30 -13.77
N VAL A 130 8.68 -1.20 -14.28
CA VAL A 130 8.92 -1.91 -15.53
C VAL A 130 8.14 -1.19 -16.63
N SER A 131 8.81 -0.80 -17.71
CA SER A 131 8.17 -0.19 -18.87
C SER A 131 7.54 -1.25 -19.77
N TYR A 132 6.27 -1.06 -20.10
CA TYR A 132 5.56 -1.80 -21.13
C TYR A 132 5.23 -0.89 -22.31
N GLU A 133 5.66 -1.26 -23.51
CA GLU A 133 5.38 -0.59 -24.76
C GLU A 133 4.31 -1.37 -25.54
N ILE A 134 3.29 -0.65 -26.03
CA ILE A 134 2.27 -1.18 -26.92
C ILE A 134 2.41 -0.46 -28.26
N ALA A 135 2.90 -1.19 -29.26
CA ALA A 135 3.25 -0.64 -30.58
C ALA A 135 2.32 -1.21 -31.66
N SER A 136 1.97 -0.40 -32.65
CA SER A 136 1.20 -0.88 -33.79
C SER A 136 2.01 -1.88 -34.61
N ARG A 137 1.34 -2.94 -35.09
CA ARG A 137 1.89 -3.88 -36.06
C ARG A 137 2.02 -3.30 -37.46
N LYS A 138 1.21 -2.29 -37.80
CA LYS A 138 1.25 -1.60 -39.09
C LYS A 138 2.39 -0.57 -39.16
N ASP A 139 2.67 0.14 -38.06
CA ASP A 139 3.78 1.08 -37.94
C ASP A 139 4.37 1.07 -36.52
N GLY A 140 5.58 0.53 -36.36
CA GLY A 140 6.24 0.42 -35.05
C GLY A 140 6.63 1.77 -34.41
N ASN A 141 6.59 2.87 -35.16
CA ASN A 141 6.79 4.22 -34.58
C ASN A 141 5.53 4.74 -33.88
N VAL A 142 4.38 4.14 -34.16
CA VAL A 142 3.09 4.46 -33.54
C VAL A 142 2.94 3.58 -32.30
N LYS A 143 3.21 4.15 -31.13
CA LYS A 143 3.24 3.42 -29.86
C LYS A 143 2.84 4.25 -28.66
N ILE A 144 2.44 3.55 -27.60
CA ILE A 144 2.26 4.09 -26.26
C ILE A 144 3.05 3.28 -25.24
N THR A 145 3.36 3.92 -24.11
CA THR A 145 4.14 3.32 -23.02
C THR A 145 3.39 3.44 -21.70
N TYR A 146 3.43 2.36 -20.90
CA TYR A 146 3.03 2.32 -19.50
C TYR A 146 4.23 2.06 -18.60
N HIS A 147 4.26 2.72 -17.45
CA HIS A 147 5.18 2.44 -16.36
C HIS A 147 4.43 1.67 -15.27
N VAL A 148 4.80 0.41 -15.08
CA VAL A 148 4.13 -0.50 -14.13
C VAL A 148 4.97 -0.62 -12.86
N LYS A 149 4.34 -0.38 -11.72
CA LYS A 149 4.93 -0.47 -10.39
C LYS A 149 4.14 -1.44 -9.52
N ILE A 150 4.81 -1.97 -8.51
CA ILE A 150 4.19 -2.77 -7.46
C ILE A 150 4.27 -2.04 -6.13
N ALA A 151 3.18 -2.11 -5.38
CA ALA A 151 3.10 -1.76 -3.98
C ALA A 151 2.60 -2.99 -3.20
N TYR A 152 2.82 -3.00 -1.89
CA TYR A 152 2.33 -4.05 -1.02
C TYR A 152 1.40 -3.45 0.02
N GLU A 153 0.35 -4.19 0.37
CA GLU A 153 -0.43 -3.87 1.57
C GLU A 153 0.49 -3.80 2.78
N GLN A 154 0.13 -2.92 3.72
CA GLN A 154 0.82 -2.91 4.99
C GLN A 154 0.49 -4.20 5.73
N LYS A 155 1.53 -4.87 6.23
CA LYS A 155 1.35 -6.01 7.14
C LYS A 155 0.41 -5.59 8.26
N PRO A 156 -0.72 -6.29 8.48
CA PRO A 156 -1.60 -6.01 9.60
C PRO A 156 -0.79 -5.98 10.88
N ALA A 157 -0.97 -4.92 11.67
CA ALA A 157 -0.36 -4.88 12.99
C ALA A 157 -0.84 -6.12 13.76
N PRO A 158 0.06 -6.87 14.42
CA PRO A 158 -0.38 -7.97 15.27
C PRO A 158 -1.38 -7.40 16.28
N GLU A 159 -2.55 -8.03 16.40
CA GLU A 159 -3.52 -7.68 17.44
C GLU A 159 -2.80 -7.75 18.78
N GLN A 160 -2.53 -6.60 19.40
CA GLN A 160 -1.89 -6.58 20.70
C GLN A 160 -2.89 -7.12 21.71
N LEU A 161 -2.51 -8.20 22.40
CA LEU A 161 -3.21 -8.69 23.58
C LEU A 161 -2.84 -7.79 24.76
N PHE A 162 -3.82 -7.18 25.42
CA PHE A 162 -3.56 -6.42 26.63
C PHE A 162 -4.78 -6.36 27.55
N ILE A 163 -4.49 -6.21 28.84
CA ILE A 163 -5.47 -5.93 29.89
C ILE A 163 -5.37 -4.42 30.18
N ARG A 164 -6.42 -3.66 29.82
CA ARG A 164 -6.50 -2.20 29.99
C ARG A 164 -6.66 -1.82 31.46
N SER A 165 -7.61 -2.44 32.14
CA SER A 165 -7.88 -2.20 33.56
C SER A 165 -8.35 -3.49 34.25
N PHE A 166 -8.16 -3.48 35.56
CA PHE A 166 -8.67 -4.48 36.49
C PHE A 166 -9.21 -3.68 37.68
N ASP A 167 -10.53 -3.61 37.75
CA ASP A 167 -11.27 -2.85 38.74
C ASP A 167 -12.27 -3.79 39.43
N PHE A 168 -12.90 -3.33 40.50
CA PHE A 168 -14.00 -4.05 41.16
C PHE A 168 -15.28 -3.22 41.04
N SER A 169 -16.41 -3.90 40.86
CA SER A 169 -17.73 -3.25 40.81
C SER A 169 -17.97 -2.47 42.11
N ALA A 170 -18.25 -1.18 41.99
CA ALA A 170 -18.28 -0.23 43.12
C ALA A 170 -19.42 -0.45 44.14
N ASP A 171 -20.36 -1.35 43.83
CA ASP A 171 -21.56 -1.58 44.62
C ASP A 171 -21.28 -2.42 45.89
N GLU A 172 -20.09 -3.04 45.99
CA GLU A 172 -19.67 -3.83 47.15
C GLU A 172 -18.39 -3.21 47.76
N ASN A 173 -18.54 -2.46 48.86
CA ASN A 173 -17.47 -1.87 49.68
C ASN A 173 -16.52 -0.86 48.99
N THR A 174 -17.00 0.37 48.80
CA THR A 174 -16.27 1.55 48.28
C THR A 174 -14.92 1.87 48.95
N VAL A 175 -14.70 1.42 50.20
CA VAL A 175 -13.44 1.66 50.94
C VAL A 175 -12.36 0.60 50.66
N ALA A 176 -12.76 -0.60 50.24
CA ALA A 176 -11.85 -1.71 49.99
C ALA A 176 -11.15 -1.57 48.63
N ALA A 177 -11.93 -1.23 47.58
CA ALA A 177 -11.43 -1.09 46.22
C ALA A 177 -10.37 0.01 46.05
N SER A 178 -10.48 1.12 46.80
CA SER A 178 -9.54 2.25 46.74
C SER A 178 -8.17 1.99 47.37
N LYS A 179 -8.00 0.88 48.11
CA LYS A 179 -6.73 0.51 48.77
C LYS A 179 -5.90 -0.50 47.99
N LEU A 180 -6.38 -0.94 46.84
CA LEU A 180 -5.72 -1.93 46.01
C LEU A 180 -4.53 -1.33 45.27
N LYS A 181 -3.43 -2.10 45.23
CA LYS A 181 -2.27 -1.78 44.38
C LYS A 181 -2.19 -2.81 43.26
N THR A 182 -2.52 -2.37 42.07
CA THR A 182 -2.38 -3.17 40.84
C THR A 182 -1.00 -2.94 40.26
N ILE A 183 -0.18 -3.98 40.17
CA ILE A 183 1.13 -3.93 39.52
C ILE A 183 0.95 -4.51 38.11
N LYS A 184 0.94 -3.62 37.11
CA LYS A 184 0.88 -4.00 35.70
C LYS A 184 2.29 -4.36 35.21
N SER A 185 2.44 -5.49 34.53
CA SER A 185 3.68 -5.78 33.81
C SER A 185 3.90 -4.73 32.71
N PRO A 186 5.13 -4.19 32.55
CA PRO A 186 5.43 -3.18 31.52
C PRO A 186 5.47 -3.76 30.09
N LYS A 187 5.40 -5.08 29.93
CA LYS A 187 5.45 -5.74 28.62
C LYS A 187 4.23 -6.62 28.40
N TYR A 188 3.43 -6.23 27.41
CA TYR A 188 2.31 -6.99 26.89
C TYR A 188 2.84 -7.99 25.86
N THR A 189 3.07 -9.22 26.30
CA THR A 189 3.36 -10.36 25.41
C THR A 189 2.11 -11.24 25.33
N GLU A 190 2.15 -12.31 24.53
CA GLU A 190 1.10 -13.34 24.47
C GLU A 190 0.71 -13.86 25.88
N ASP A 191 1.62 -13.74 26.85
CA ASP A 191 1.40 -13.99 28.27
C ASP A 191 1.44 -12.67 29.08
N SER A 192 0.44 -11.82 28.88
CA SER A 192 0.28 -10.60 29.68
C SER A 192 -0.12 -10.94 31.12
N LEU A 193 0.83 -10.82 32.06
CA LEU A 193 0.64 -11.09 33.48
C LEU A 193 0.23 -9.81 34.22
N LEU A 194 -0.87 -9.89 34.97
CA LEU A 194 -1.28 -8.88 35.94
C LEU A 194 -1.07 -9.43 37.36
N PHE A 195 -0.45 -8.64 38.23
CA PHE A 195 -0.32 -8.95 39.64
C PHE A 195 -1.20 -8.00 40.46
N VAL A 196 -2.10 -8.56 41.27
CA VAL A 196 -2.96 -7.80 42.17
C VAL A 196 -2.55 -8.14 43.60
N VAL A 197 -2.23 -7.12 44.40
CA VAL A 197 -1.81 -7.28 45.79
C VAL A 197 -2.89 -6.71 46.72
N PHE A 198 -3.39 -7.57 47.60
CA PHE A 198 -4.45 -7.25 48.56
C PHE A 198 -3.85 -7.00 49.95
N PRO A 199 -4.18 -5.88 50.63
CA PRO A 199 -3.77 -5.67 52.02
C PRO A 199 -4.49 -6.65 52.95
N ALA A 200 -3.74 -7.33 53.82
CA ALA A 200 -4.24 -8.42 54.67
C ALA A 200 -5.34 -8.05 55.70
N ALA A 201 -5.64 -6.75 55.88
CA ALA A 201 -6.57 -6.26 56.91
C ALA A 201 -7.96 -5.87 56.36
N VAL A 202 -8.26 -6.24 55.12
CA VAL A 202 -9.52 -5.91 54.44
C VAL A 202 -10.13 -7.20 53.92
N ASP A 203 -11.42 -7.38 54.17
CA ASP A 203 -12.22 -8.48 53.61
C ASP A 203 -12.52 -8.17 52.15
N PHE A 204 -12.04 -9.05 51.27
CA PHE A 204 -12.24 -9.05 49.83
C PHE A 204 -12.91 -10.35 49.37
N SER A 205 -13.70 -10.98 50.25
CA SER A 205 -14.63 -12.02 49.84
C SER A 205 -15.59 -11.49 48.78
N ASP A 206 -15.99 -12.39 47.88
CA ASP A 206 -17.10 -12.22 46.97
C ASP A 206 -17.00 -11.09 45.93
N LEU A 207 -15.81 -10.54 45.69
CA LEU A 207 -15.65 -9.49 44.69
C LEU A 207 -15.80 -10.01 43.25
N THR A 208 -16.55 -9.25 42.45
CA THR A 208 -16.61 -9.45 41.00
C THR A 208 -15.65 -8.47 40.32
N PRO A 209 -14.52 -8.94 39.75
CA PRO A 209 -13.63 -8.06 39.02
C PRO A 209 -14.23 -7.67 37.68
N SER A 210 -14.03 -6.42 37.29
CA SER A 210 -14.29 -5.88 35.96
C SER A 210 -12.98 -5.77 35.19
N LEU A 211 -12.92 -6.47 34.06
CA LEU A 211 -11.73 -6.61 33.22
C LEU A 211 -12.00 -6.04 31.83
N GLN A 212 -11.22 -5.03 31.44
CA GLN A 212 -11.20 -4.57 30.04
C GLN A 212 -9.99 -5.18 29.33
N TYR A 213 -10.20 -5.92 28.25
CA TYR A 213 -9.12 -6.60 27.54
C TYR A 213 -9.37 -6.74 26.03
N SER A 214 -8.28 -7.00 25.30
CA SER A 214 -8.31 -7.38 23.87
C SER A 214 -7.77 -8.81 23.75
N GLY A 215 -8.63 -9.75 23.34
CA GLY A 215 -8.34 -11.19 23.21
C GLY A 215 -9.63 -12.02 23.13
N THR A 216 -9.53 -13.32 22.78
CA THR A 216 -10.74 -14.18 22.67
C THR A 216 -11.11 -14.88 23.97
N GLN A 217 -10.15 -15.04 24.88
CA GLN A 217 -10.37 -15.68 26.16
C GLN A 217 -9.44 -15.09 27.21
N ILE A 218 -9.94 -14.90 28.43
CA ILE A 218 -9.12 -14.72 29.64
C ILE A 218 -9.19 -16.00 30.45
N LYS A 219 -8.05 -16.40 31.00
CA LYS A 219 -7.95 -17.36 32.09
C LYS A 219 -7.28 -16.73 33.29
N TYR A 220 -7.63 -17.19 34.48
CA TYR A 220 -6.97 -16.79 35.71
C TYR A 220 -6.56 -18.01 36.54
N LYS A 221 -5.57 -17.86 37.41
CA LYS A 221 -5.22 -18.85 38.44
C LYS A 221 -4.84 -18.15 39.73
N VAL A 222 -4.94 -18.89 40.83
CA VAL A 222 -4.66 -18.42 42.20
C VAL A 222 -3.50 -19.24 42.75
N GLY A 223 -2.35 -18.59 42.93
CA GLY A 223 -1.12 -19.26 43.38
C GLY A 223 -0.66 -20.34 42.40
N ASN A 224 -0.60 -21.59 42.88
CA ASN A 224 -0.16 -22.75 42.09
C ASN A 224 -1.33 -23.58 41.52
N SER A 225 -2.55 -23.02 41.48
CA SER A 225 -3.69 -23.72 40.88
C SER A 225 -3.59 -23.82 39.35
N ASP A 226 -4.46 -24.66 38.77
CA ASP A 226 -4.72 -24.67 37.34
C ASP A 226 -5.41 -23.37 36.88
N TYR A 227 -5.29 -23.10 35.57
CA TYR A 227 -5.97 -21.97 34.94
C TYR A 227 -7.46 -22.27 34.72
N ILE A 228 -8.30 -21.34 35.17
CA ILE A 228 -9.75 -21.37 35.05
C ILE A 228 -10.19 -20.25 34.10
N ASP A 229 -11.21 -20.50 33.27
CA ASP A 229 -11.75 -19.49 32.38
C ASP A 229 -12.43 -18.36 33.18
N TYR A 230 -12.09 -17.12 32.82
CA TYR A 230 -12.75 -15.94 33.36
C TYR A 230 -14.03 -15.67 32.58
N THR A 231 -15.13 -15.50 33.30
CA THR A 231 -16.37 -14.93 32.77
C THR A 231 -16.76 -13.75 33.64
N ALA A 232 -17.45 -12.76 33.05
CA ALA A 232 -17.83 -11.54 33.75
C ALA A 232 -18.74 -11.76 34.98
N ASN A 233 -19.28 -12.97 35.15
CA ASN A 233 -20.20 -13.33 36.22
C ASN A 233 -19.56 -14.18 37.33
N ASN A 234 -18.27 -14.51 37.22
CA ASN A 234 -17.58 -15.30 38.24
C ASN A 234 -17.14 -14.38 39.38
N SER A 235 -17.73 -14.57 40.55
CA SER A 235 -17.18 -14.03 41.80
C SER A 235 -15.87 -14.76 42.11
N ILE A 236 -14.84 -14.01 42.50
CA ILE A 236 -13.53 -14.54 42.86
C ILE A 236 -13.27 -14.14 44.32
N ASP A 237 -12.95 -15.11 45.16
CA ASP A 237 -12.55 -14.86 46.53
C ASP A 237 -11.09 -14.37 46.57
N PHE A 238 -10.87 -13.15 47.10
CA PHE A 238 -9.55 -12.52 47.25
C PHE A 238 -9.08 -12.42 48.71
N ASN A 239 -9.69 -13.15 49.65
CA ASN A 239 -9.43 -13.02 51.09
C ASN A 239 -8.07 -13.48 51.59
N THR A 240 -7.23 -14.05 50.72
CA THR A 240 -5.88 -14.46 51.10
C THR A 240 -4.85 -13.76 50.21
N PRO A 241 -3.70 -13.33 50.78
CA PRO A 241 -2.63 -12.73 50.00
C PRO A 241 -1.98 -13.81 49.13
N ILE A 242 -2.62 -14.12 48.01
CA ILE A 242 -2.15 -15.04 47.00
C ILE A 242 -2.00 -14.26 45.70
N MET A 243 -0.98 -14.62 44.94
CA MET A 243 -0.75 -14.08 43.61
C MET A 243 -1.86 -14.55 42.66
N TYR A 244 -2.63 -13.61 42.11
CA TYR A 244 -3.54 -13.86 41.01
C TYR A 244 -2.79 -13.65 39.70
N THR A 245 -2.91 -14.61 38.79
CA THR A 245 -2.29 -14.53 37.46
C THR A 245 -3.36 -14.58 36.39
N LEU A 246 -3.42 -13.56 35.53
CA LEU A 246 -4.27 -13.53 34.35
C LEU A 246 -3.47 -13.91 33.11
N LYS A 247 -4.09 -14.64 32.17
CA LYS A 247 -3.54 -15.02 30.88
C LYS A 247 -4.57 -14.79 29.78
N LEU A 248 -4.16 -14.17 28.69
CA LEU A 248 -4.98 -13.96 27.50
C LEU A 248 -4.72 -15.07 26.48
N LYS A 249 -5.76 -15.47 25.73
CA LYS A 249 -5.64 -16.33 24.55
C LYS A 249 -5.90 -15.49 23.30
N MET A 250 -5.04 -15.63 22.30
CA MET A 250 -5.30 -15.07 20.97
C MET A 250 -6.49 -15.76 20.32
N PRO A 251 -7.27 -15.07 19.47
CA PRO A 251 -8.01 -15.77 18.44
C PRO A 251 -7.04 -16.70 17.73
N HIS A 252 -7.45 -17.96 17.48
CA HIS A 252 -6.73 -18.73 16.48
C HIS A 252 -6.81 -17.91 15.20
N LEU A 253 -5.72 -17.24 14.81
CA LEU A 253 -5.47 -16.99 13.42
C LEU A 253 -5.47 -18.37 12.80
N LEU A 254 -6.53 -18.68 12.05
CA LEU A 254 -6.52 -19.79 11.12
C LEU A 254 -5.18 -19.68 10.38
N ASN A 255 -4.35 -20.71 10.50
CA ASN A 255 -3.18 -20.86 9.66
C ASN A 255 -3.69 -20.83 8.21
N LEU A 256 -3.57 -19.66 7.57
CA LEU A 256 -3.79 -19.42 6.15
C LEU A 256 -2.46 -18.92 5.60
#